data_AF-A0A662VM41-F1
#
_entry.id   AF-A0A662VM41-F1
#
_cell.length_a   1.000
_cell.length_b   1.000
_cell.length_c   1.000
_cell.angle_alpha   90.00
_cell.angle_beta   90.00
_cell.angle_gamma   90.00
#
_symmetry.space_group_name_H-M   'P 1'
#
loop_
_entity.id
_entity.type
_entity.pdbx_description
1 polymer ?
#
loop_
_entity_poly.entity_id
_entity_poly.type
_entity_poly.pdbx_seq_one_letter_code
_entity_poly.pdbx_strand_id
1 'polypeptide(L)'
;MKTIEKVHIIPLGFERSVAVNPVRTLGGVRAHIVTIGGKFAEKYNSKMVEKQRYFEKVVIDDLRKMDIDVKVHYADLFDFKMAIGVISRIILQEKSREKEGRKVEIYVNISSHGRLVSVASALASWYHGVKAYYVFPDRYAKDENEEKEFGRSICGKHPRILEV
;
A
#
# COMPACT_ATOMS: atom_id res chain seq x y z
N MET A 1 27.63 12.72 -1.05
CA MET A 1 26.45 12.55 -1.92
C MET A 1 25.27 12.16 -1.03
N LYS A 2 24.14 12.88 -1.07
CA LYS A 2 22.95 12.52 -0.28
C LYS A 2 22.15 11.46 -1.03
N THR A 3 21.95 10.29 -0.44
CA THR A 3 21.12 9.22 -1.00
C THR A 3 19.67 9.42 -0.56
N ILE A 4 18.73 9.40 -1.50
CA ILE A 4 17.29 9.46 -1.23
C ILE A 4 16.71 8.06 -1.35
N GLU A 5 16.13 7.57 -0.27
CA GLU A 5 15.42 6.31 -0.27
C GLU A 5 13.92 6.56 -0.35
N LYS A 6 13.29 6.06 -1.41
CA LYS A 6 11.84 6.09 -1.56
C LYS A 6 11.22 4.87 -0.88
N VAL A 7 10.27 5.11 0.01
CA VAL A 7 9.56 4.08 0.77
C VAL A 7 8.07 4.21 0.53
N HIS A 8 7.41 3.10 0.22
CA HIS A 8 5.97 3.05 -0.01
C HIS A 8 5.25 2.46 1.20
N ILE A 9 4.13 3.06 1.59
CA ILE A 9 3.16 2.48 2.53
C ILE A 9 1.89 2.19 1.73
N ILE A 10 1.48 0.93 1.70
CA ILE A 10 0.43 0.42 0.83
C ILE A 10 -0.60 -0.30 1.70
N PRO A 11 -1.67 0.40 2.13
CA PRO A 11 -2.87 -0.26 2.61
C PRO A 11 -3.47 -1.10 1.49
N LEU A 12 -3.61 -2.40 1.72
CA LEU A 12 -3.89 -3.38 0.68
C LEU A 12 -5.21 -4.10 0.94
N GLY A 13 -6.18 -3.88 0.05
CA GLY A 13 -7.42 -4.65 -0.08
C GLY A 13 -7.31 -5.67 -1.22
N PHE A 14 -8.37 -5.77 -2.03
CA PHE A 14 -8.41 -6.63 -3.22
C PHE A 14 -7.88 -5.92 -4.46
N GLU A 15 -6.65 -5.43 -4.34
CA GLU A 15 -5.99 -4.61 -5.35
C GLU A 15 -4.61 -5.19 -5.67
N ARG A 16 -4.18 -5.09 -6.93
CA ARG A 16 -2.83 -5.51 -7.34
C ARG A 16 -2.19 -4.47 -8.25
N SER A 17 -2.84 -4.12 -9.36
CA SER A 17 -2.31 -3.16 -10.32
C SER A 17 -2.05 -1.79 -9.67
N VAL A 18 -3.03 -1.22 -8.97
CA VAL A 18 -2.88 0.07 -8.28
C VAL A 18 -1.97 0.02 -7.05
N ALA A 19 -1.60 -1.17 -6.57
CA ALA A 19 -0.64 -1.36 -5.48
C ALA A 19 0.80 -1.47 -6.02
N VAL A 20 1.01 -2.18 -7.14
CA VAL A 20 2.33 -2.54 -7.66
C VAL A 20 2.85 -1.56 -8.71
N ASN A 21 2.03 -1.21 -9.71
CA ASN A 21 2.45 -0.35 -10.83
C ASN A 21 2.93 1.06 -10.43
N PRO A 22 2.34 1.75 -9.42
CA PRO A 22 2.90 3.02 -8.99
C PRO A 22 4.30 2.87 -8.38
N VAL A 23 4.59 1.78 -7.65
CA VAL A 23 5.93 1.53 -7.11
C VAL A 23 6.95 1.35 -8.25
N ARG A 24 6.53 0.70 -9.35
CA ARG A 24 7.36 0.52 -10.54
C ARG A 24 7.71 1.85 -11.21
N THR A 25 6.77 2.78 -11.22
CA THR A 25 6.92 4.10 -11.88
C THR A 25 7.64 5.11 -10.98
N LEU A 26 7.27 5.17 -9.70
CA LEU A 26 7.84 6.11 -8.74
C LEU A 26 9.21 5.65 -8.22
N GLY A 27 9.51 4.36 -8.34
CA GLY A 27 10.68 3.72 -7.74
C GLY A 27 10.55 3.55 -6.24
N GLY A 28 11.40 2.73 -5.64
CA GLY A 28 11.39 2.44 -4.22
C GLY A 28 12.53 1.51 -3.84
N VAL A 29 12.89 1.51 -2.57
CA VAL A 29 13.78 0.48 -1.98
C VAL A 29 13.04 -0.38 -0.96
N ARG A 30 11.88 0.07 -0.49
CA ARG A 30 11.06 -0.62 0.51
C ARG A 30 9.58 -0.35 0.31
N ALA A 31 8.76 -1.35 0.60
CA ALA A 31 7.31 -1.24 0.68
C ALA A 31 6.78 -1.86 1.97
N HIS A 32 5.90 -1.13 2.65
CA HIS A 32 5.15 -1.59 3.81
C HIS A 32 3.73 -1.92 3.37
N ILE A 33 3.40 -3.21 3.31
CA ILE A 33 2.03 -3.68 3.06
C ILE A 33 1.28 -3.64 4.38
N VAL A 34 0.16 -2.92 4.44
CA VAL A 34 -0.75 -2.92 5.58
C VAL A 34 -2.02 -3.62 5.16
N THR A 35 -2.36 -4.74 5.78
CA THR A 35 -3.53 -5.53 5.36
C THR A 35 -4.18 -6.28 6.52
N ILE A 36 -5.37 -6.84 6.27
CA ILE A 36 -6.06 -7.69 7.23
C ILE A 36 -5.45 -9.09 7.18
N GLY A 37 -4.84 -9.50 8.27
CA GLY A 37 -4.20 -10.82 8.40
C GLY A 37 -3.89 -11.16 9.86
N GLY A 38 -3.18 -12.27 10.08
CA GLY A 38 -2.91 -12.79 11.43
C GLY A 38 -4.17 -12.91 12.29
N LYS A 39 -4.10 -12.51 13.56
CA LYS A 39 -5.23 -12.52 14.49
C LYS A 39 -6.42 -11.64 14.05
N PHE A 40 -6.19 -10.62 13.21
CA PHE A 40 -7.27 -9.73 12.77
C PHE A 40 -8.19 -10.42 11.74
N ALA A 41 -7.68 -11.44 11.04
CA ALA A 41 -8.48 -12.20 10.08
C ALA A 41 -9.59 -13.03 10.76
N GLU A 42 -9.45 -13.40 12.03
CA GLU A 42 -10.41 -14.23 12.78
C GLU A 42 -11.80 -13.58 12.90
N LYS A 43 -11.90 -12.25 12.72
CA LYS A 43 -13.15 -11.49 12.76
C LYS A 43 -13.99 -11.58 11.48
N TYR A 44 -13.43 -12.11 10.39
CA TYR A 44 -14.04 -12.03 9.07
C TYR A 44 -14.31 -13.41 8.48
N ASN A 45 -15.22 -13.45 7.50
CA ASN A 45 -15.57 -14.70 6.82
C ASN A 45 -14.38 -15.29 6.05
N SER A 46 -14.32 -16.62 5.98
CA SER A 46 -13.22 -17.36 5.37
C SER A 46 -12.96 -16.97 3.91
N LYS A 47 -14.01 -16.77 3.11
CA LYS A 47 -13.89 -16.38 1.69
C LYS A 47 -13.18 -15.03 1.53
N MET A 48 -13.49 -14.05 2.38
CA MET A 48 -12.83 -12.74 2.40
C MET A 48 -11.36 -12.87 2.80
N VAL A 49 -11.07 -13.66 3.85
CA VAL A 49 -9.71 -13.90 4.35
C VAL A 49 -8.85 -14.61 3.30
N GLU A 50 -9.38 -15.64 2.63
CA GLU A 50 -8.68 -16.35 1.55
C GLU A 50 -8.37 -15.42 0.38
N LYS A 51 -9.35 -14.59 -0.02
CA LYS A 51 -9.14 -13.58 -1.07
C LYS A 51 -8.08 -12.57 -0.65
N GLN A 52 -8.09 -12.09 0.60
CA GLN A 52 -7.09 -11.16 1.10
C GLN A 52 -5.69 -11.76 1.11
N ARG A 53 -5.55 -13.02 1.58
CA ARG A 53 -4.28 -13.77 1.56
C ARG A 53 -3.75 -13.95 0.14
N TYR A 54 -4.64 -14.19 -0.82
CA TYR A 54 -4.25 -14.26 -2.23
C TYR A 54 -3.64 -12.93 -2.71
N PHE A 55 -4.34 -11.80 -2.51
CA PHE A 55 -3.84 -10.49 -2.93
C PHE A 55 -2.56 -10.08 -2.21
N GLU A 56 -2.47 -10.36 -0.91
CA GLU A 56 -1.25 -10.16 -0.14
C GLU A 56 -0.08 -10.90 -0.78
N LYS A 57 -0.23 -12.21 -1.04
CA LYS A 57 0.83 -13.03 -1.64
C LYS A 57 1.27 -12.48 -2.99
N VAL A 58 0.34 -12.26 -3.93
CA VAL A 58 0.72 -11.86 -5.30
C VAL A 58 1.34 -10.46 -5.36
N VAL A 59 0.90 -9.53 -4.50
CA VAL A 59 1.50 -8.18 -4.42
C VAL A 59 2.90 -8.25 -3.82
N ILE A 60 3.11 -9.04 -2.77
CA ILE A 60 4.44 -9.26 -2.19
C ILE A 60 5.40 -9.85 -3.22
N ASP A 61 4.96 -10.88 -3.94
CA ASP A 61 5.77 -11.56 -4.96
C ASP A 61 6.16 -10.59 -6.09
N ASP A 62 5.23 -9.75 -6.56
CA ASP A 62 5.52 -8.78 -7.62
C ASP A 62 6.47 -7.67 -7.18
N LEU A 63 6.32 -7.16 -5.95
CA LEU A 63 7.22 -6.14 -5.40
C LEU A 63 8.62 -6.71 -5.17
N ARG A 64 8.74 -7.94 -4.67
CA ARG A 64 10.05 -8.59 -4.48
C ARG A 64 10.78 -8.87 -5.79
N LYS A 65 10.05 -9.22 -6.86
CA LYS A 65 10.63 -9.33 -8.22
C LYS A 65 11.21 -8.01 -8.75
N MET A 66 10.87 -6.89 -8.13
CA MET A 66 11.41 -5.57 -8.42
C MET A 66 12.52 -5.15 -7.43
N ASP A 67 13.06 -6.09 -6.65
CA ASP A 67 14.10 -5.84 -5.63
C ASP A 67 13.66 -4.86 -4.52
N ILE A 68 12.36 -4.86 -4.21
CA ILE A 68 11.81 -4.08 -3.10
C ILE A 68 11.86 -4.89 -1.80
N ASP A 69 12.42 -4.30 -0.73
CA ASP A 69 12.29 -4.85 0.64
C ASP A 69 10.82 -4.74 1.09
N VAL A 70 10.13 -5.88 1.24
CA VAL A 70 8.70 -5.90 1.59
C VAL A 70 8.48 -6.29 3.05
N LYS A 71 7.80 -5.42 3.79
CA LYS A 71 7.38 -5.65 5.19
C LYS A 71 5.86 -5.68 5.28
N VAL A 72 5.31 -6.70 5.94
CA VAL A 72 3.87 -6.87 6.12
C VAL A 72 3.46 -6.48 7.53
N HIS A 73 2.38 -5.70 7.64
CA HIS A 73 1.80 -5.22 8.88
C HIS A 73 0.34 -5.62 8.92
N TYR A 74 -0.04 -6.43 9.91
CA TYR A 74 -1.44 -6.80 10.09
C TYR A 74 -2.16 -5.82 11.02
N ALA A 75 -3.34 -5.39 10.62
CA ALA A 75 -4.23 -4.53 11.40
C ALA A 75 -5.70 -4.79 11.01
N ASP A 76 -6.62 -4.45 11.91
CA ASP A 76 -8.03 -4.31 11.55
C ASP A 76 -8.20 -3.00 10.76
N LEU A 77 -8.29 -3.11 9.43
CA LEU A 77 -8.42 -1.96 8.55
C LEU A 77 -9.85 -1.43 8.42
N PHE A 78 -10.83 -2.07 9.05
CA PHE A 78 -12.17 -1.50 9.20
C PHE A 78 -12.31 -0.69 10.50
N ASP A 79 -11.38 -0.86 11.45
CA ASP A 79 -11.20 0.06 12.57
C ASP A 79 -10.33 1.27 12.14
N PHE A 80 -10.97 2.43 12.03
CA PHE A 80 -10.32 3.67 11.63
C PHE A 80 -9.16 4.09 12.53
N LYS A 81 -9.26 3.88 13.85
CA LYS A 81 -8.18 4.22 14.79
C LYS A 81 -6.99 3.31 14.59
N MET A 82 -7.23 2.01 14.38
CA MET A 82 -6.15 1.06 14.07
C MET A 82 -5.50 1.40 12.73
N ALA A 83 -6.28 1.70 11.69
CA ALA A 83 -5.77 2.08 10.37
C ALA A 83 -4.85 3.32 10.43
N ILE A 84 -5.30 4.41 11.06
CA ILE A 84 -4.45 5.60 11.26
C ILE A 84 -3.21 5.27 12.09
N GLY A 85 -3.39 4.51 13.19
CA GLY A 85 -2.32 4.19 14.12
C GLY A 85 -1.20 3.38 13.49
N VAL A 86 -1.52 2.35 12.70
CA VAL A 86 -0.50 1.54 12.02
C VAL A 86 0.23 2.34 10.94
N ILE A 87 -0.47 3.13 10.14
CA ILE A 87 0.13 3.96 9.09
C ILE A 87 1.06 5.00 9.71
N SER A 88 0.59 5.74 10.73
CA SER A 88 1.38 6.74 11.45
C SER A 88 2.64 6.14 12.09
N ARG A 89 2.49 4.97 12.72
CA ARG A 89 3.64 4.27 13.32
C ARG A 89 4.68 3.90 12.28
N ILE A 90 4.27 3.42 11.10
CA ILE A 90 5.20 3.10 10.01
C ILE A 90 5.89 4.37 9.51
N ILE A 91 5.16 5.46 9.33
CA ILE A 91 5.75 6.75 8.92
C ILE A 91 6.85 7.18 9.90
N LEU A 92 6.57 7.16 11.20
CA LEU A 92 7.54 7.53 12.24
C LEU A 92 8.75 6.58 12.27
N GLN A 93 8.53 5.27 12.08
CA GLN A 93 9.60 4.28 12.02
C GLN A 93 10.53 4.47 10.81
N GLU A 94 10.00 4.92 9.67
CA GLU A 94 10.81 5.15 8.48
C GLU A 94 11.51 6.51 8.53
N LYS A 95 10.88 7.54 9.10
CA LYS A 95 11.53 8.82 9.40
C LYS A 95 12.71 8.68 10.36
N SER A 96 12.62 7.81 11.37
CA SER A 96 13.73 7.61 12.32
C SER A 96 14.96 6.94 11.70
N ARG A 97 14.87 6.48 10.45
CA ARG A 97 16.02 5.95 9.68
C ARG A 97 16.80 7.04 8.96
N GLU A 98 16.31 8.26 8.94
CA GLU A 98 17.06 9.40 8.43
C GLU A 98 18.34 9.59 9.24
N LYS A 99 19.45 9.81 8.53
CA LYS A 99 20.77 10.05 9.11
C LYS A 99 21.59 10.91 8.17
N GLU A 100 22.74 11.40 8.62
CA GLU A 100 23.60 12.21 7.77
C GLU A 100 23.91 11.48 6.44
N GLY A 101 23.65 12.17 5.32
CA GLY A 101 23.81 11.60 3.97
C GLY A 101 22.66 10.69 3.48
N ARG A 102 21.62 10.42 4.28
CA ARG A 102 20.45 9.58 3.91
C ARG A 102 19.14 10.27 4.26
N LYS A 103 18.32 10.56 3.25
CA LYS A 103 16.95 11.08 3.40
C LYS A 103 15.94 9.99 3.04
N VAL A 104 14.81 9.95 3.74
CA VAL A 104 13.72 9.01 3.43
C VAL A 104 12.53 9.78 2.87
N GLU A 105 12.11 9.45 1.65
CA GLU A 105 10.88 9.99 1.07
C GLU A 105 9.79 8.94 1.12
N ILE A 106 8.75 9.24 1.91
CA ILE A 106 7.65 8.32 2.17
C ILE A 106 6.47 8.68 1.26
N TYR A 107 5.95 7.66 0.58
CA TYR A 107 4.82 7.71 -0.32
C TYR A 107 3.71 6.80 0.21
N VAL A 108 2.51 7.34 0.46
CA VAL A 108 1.38 6.58 1.00
C VAL A 108 0.31 6.41 -0.07
N ASN A 109 0.04 5.16 -0.44
CA ASN A 109 -0.99 4.84 -1.43
C ASN A 109 -2.38 5.01 -0.82
N ILE A 110 -3.22 5.87 -1.42
CA ILE A 110 -4.61 6.10 -0.97
C ILE A 110 -5.66 5.44 -1.88
N SER A 111 -5.23 4.68 -2.88
CA SER A 111 -6.08 4.02 -3.89
C SER A 111 -6.19 2.49 -3.76
N SER A 112 -5.40 1.85 -2.88
CA SER A 112 -5.27 0.39 -2.83
C SER A 112 -6.15 -0.31 -1.77
N HIS A 113 -7.10 0.41 -1.19
CA HIS A 113 -8.08 -0.13 -0.23
C HIS A 113 -9.39 0.68 -0.28
N GLY A 114 -10.42 0.22 0.43
CA GLY A 114 -11.69 0.94 0.58
C GLY A 114 -11.58 2.32 1.25
N ARG A 115 -12.61 3.15 1.02
CA ARG A 115 -12.67 4.59 1.33
C ARG A 115 -12.23 4.97 2.74
N LEU A 116 -12.64 4.22 3.76
CA LEU A 116 -12.26 4.48 5.16
C LEU A 116 -10.74 4.50 5.33
N VAL A 117 -10.05 3.53 4.73
CA VAL A 117 -8.59 3.40 4.79
C VAL A 117 -7.93 4.45 3.92
N SER A 118 -8.50 4.80 2.76
CA SER A 118 -8.03 5.92 1.94
C SER A 118 -8.02 7.24 2.73
N VAL A 119 -9.10 7.54 3.46
CA VAL A 119 -9.18 8.73 4.32
C VAL A 119 -8.19 8.65 5.48
N ALA A 120 -8.09 7.50 6.17
CA ALA A 120 -7.11 7.29 7.23
C ALA A 120 -5.67 7.52 6.74
N SER A 121 -5.37 7.03 5.54
CA SER A 121 -4.05 7.15 4.91
C SER A 121 -3.73 8.59 4.53
N ALA A 122 -4.68 9.32 3.93
CA ALA A 122 -4.51 10.73 3.60
C ALA A 122 -4.30 11.58 4.87
N LEU A 123 -5.13 11.39 5.90
CA LEU A 123 -5.01 12.13 7.16
C LEU A 123 -3.68 11.87 7.86
N ALA A 124 -3.24 10.61 7.94
CA ALA A 124 -1.93 10.28 8.50
C ALA A 124 -0.80 10.91 7.68
N SER A 125 -0.92 10.90 6.35
CA SER A 125 0.10 11.48 5.47
C SER A 125 0.23 12.98 5.67
N TRP A 126 -0.89 13.71 5.66
CA TRP A 126 -0.91 15.15 5.88
C TRP A 126 -0.44 15.54 7.26
N TYR A 127 -0.90 14.85 8.31
CA TYR A 127 -0.48 15.12 9.68
C TYR A 127 1.04 14.97 9.85
N HIS A 128 1.63 13.96 9.21
CA HIS A 128 3.08 13.73 9.24
C HIS A 128 3.84 14.46 8.13
N GLY A 129 3.20 15.23 7.25
CA GLY A 129 3.86 15.93 6.16
C GLY A 129 4.64 15.00 5.20
N VAL A 130 4.08 13.82 4.90
CA VAL A 130 4.61 12.89 3.88
C VAL A 130 3.71 12.87 2.65
N LYS A 131 4.21 12.38 1.52
CA LYS A 131 3.47 12.37 0.26
C LYS A 131 2.38 11.31 0.30
N ALA A 132 1.14 11.67 0.04
CA ALA A 132 0.11 10.71 -0.31
C ALA A 132 0.00 10.65 -1.85
N TYR A 133 -0.49 9.54 -2.38
CA TYR A 133 -0.75 9.45 -3.82
C TYR A 133 -1.96 8.59 -4.14
N TYR A 134 -2.73 9.05 -5.13
CA TYR A 134 -3.88 8.34 -5.68
C TYR A 134 -3.55 7.86 -7.10
N VAL A 135 -3.86 6.59 -7.38
CA VAL A 135 -3.78 6.04 -8.74
C VAL A 135 -5.15 6.05 -9.39
N PHE A 136 -5.27 6.72 -10.55
CA PHE A 136 -6.49 6.64 -11.34
C PHE A 136 -6.53 5.30 -12.08
N PRO A 137 -7.57 4.46 -11.87
CA PRO A 137 -7.74 3.28 -12.69
C PRO A 137 -8.04 3.69 -14.13
N ASP A 138 -7.53 2.90 -15.07
CA ASP A 138 -7.92 3.01 -16.48
C ASP A 138 -9.32 2.40 -16.66
N ARG A 139 -9.61 1.35 -15.89
CA ARG A 139 -10.92 0.68 -15.82
C ARG A 139 -11.01 -0.22 -14.58
N TYR A 140 -12.17 -0.83 -14.40
CA TYR A 140 -12.40 -1.85 -13.37
C TYR A 140 -12.42 -3.26 -13.96
N ALA A 141 -12.15 -4.26 -13.12
CA ALA A 141 -12.31 -5.66 -13.46
C ALA A 141 -13.77 -5.99 -13.81
N LYS A 142 -13.96 -6.79 -14.85
CA LYS A 142 -15.29 -7.20 -15.35
C LYS A 142 -15.83 -8.45 -14.67
N ASP A 143 -14.94 -9.30 -14.18
CA ASP A 143 -15.27 -10.59 -13.57
C ASP A 143 -14.25 -10.99 -12.49
N GLU A 144 -14.51 -12.10 -11.81
CA GLU A 144 -13.65 -12.60 -10.73
C GLU A 144 -12.26 -13.06 -11.21
N ASN A 145 -12.13 -13.51 -12.46
CA ASN A 145 -10.84 -13.93 -13.01
C ASN A 145 -9.95 -12.72 -13.25
N GLU A 146 -10.52 -11.66 -13.84
CA GLU A 146 -9.83 -10.41 -14.08
C GLU A 146 -9.51 -9.68 -12.76
N GLU A 147 -10.43 -9.71 -11.78
CA GLU A 147 -10.15 -9.18 -10.44
C GLU A 147 -9.01 -9.97 -9.80
N LYS A 148 -8.99 -11.30 -9.91
CA LYS A 148 -7.92 -12.14 -9.38
C LYS A 148 -6.58 -11.87 -10.09
N GLU A 149 -6.59 -11.53 -11.37
CA GLU A 149 -5.37 -11.24 -12.12
C GLU A 149 -4.80 -9.84 -11.78
N PHE A 150 -5.65 -8.81 -11.71
CA PHE A 150 -5.22 -7.41 -11.66
C PHE A 150 -5.64 -6.64 -10.39
N GLY A 151 -6.54 -7.19 -9.58
CA GLY A 151 -7.28 -6.43 -8.58
C GLY A 151 -8.52 -5.77 -9.17
N ARG A 152 -9.32 -5.13 -8.31
CA ARG A 152 -10.56 -4.46 -8.72
C ARG A 152 -10.30 -3.29 -9.65
N SER A 153 -9.26 -2.53 -9.36
CA SER A 153 -8.87 -1.31 -10.07
C SER A 153 -7.66 -1.63 -10.95
N ILE A 154 -7.84 -1.51 -12.28
CA ILE A 154 -6.81 -1.88 -13.25
C ILE A 154 -6.15 -0.62 -13.79
N CYS A 155 -4.83 -0.58 -13.73
CA CYS A 155 -4.02 0.46 -14.34
C CYS A 155 -2.87 -0.15 -15.14
N GLY A 156 -2.47 0.51 -16.22
CA GLY A 156 -1.33 0.11 -17.04
C GLY A 156 0.01 0.20 -16.32
N LYS A 157 1.09 -0.14 -17.05
CA LYS A 157 2.47 -0.07 -16.55
C LYS A 157 2.92 1.35 -16.18
N HIS A 158 2.31 2.35 -16.80
CA HIS A 158 2.52 3.78 -16.54
C HIS A 158 1.22 4.40 -16.03
N PRO A 159 0.86 4.14 -14.76
CA PRO A 159 -0.39 4.61 -14.20
C PRO A 159 -0.42 6.14 -14.10
N ARG A 160 -1.61 6.71 -14.20
CA ARG A 160 -1.86 8.12 -13.86
C ARG A 160 -1.87 8.27 -12.34
N ILE A 161 -0.87 8.95 -11.80
CA ILE A 161 -0.68 9.17 -10.37
C ILE A 161 -0.88 10.65 -10.04
N LEU A 162 -1.68 10.93 -9.02
CA LEU A 162 -1.79 12.25 -8.41
C LEU A 162 -1.15 12.19 -7.02
N GLU A 163 -0.08 12.95 -6.81
CA GLU A 163 0.50 13.18 -5.48
C GLU A 163 -0.31 14.28 -4.77
N VAL A 164 -0.70 14.03 -3.52
CA VAL A 164 -1.55 14.90 -2.67
C VAL A 164 -0.99 15.09 -1.27
#